data_AF-A0A9D7N6A5-F1
#
_entry.id   AF-A0A9D7N6A5-F1
#
_cell.length_a   1.000
_cell.length_b   1.000
_cell.length_c   1.000
_cell.angle_alpha   90.00
_cell.angle_beta   90.00
_cell.angle_gamma   90.00
#
_symmetry.space_group_name_H-M   'P 1'
#
loop_
_entity.id
_entity.type
_entity.pdbx_description
1 polymer ?
#
loop_
_entity_poly.entity_id
_entity_poly.type
_entity_poly.pdbx_seq_one_letter_code
_entity_poly.pdbx_strand_id
1 'polypeptide(L)'
;MSPQFVDFDQDGHVDIVAGTFDGSPHISFGTATGWKQPEQILDKEGQRIVANAWWNFDEKKWDDTDRCNPEGLVLAEGHITSAWAADMDGDHDLDLLLGDHKGGYVYLRRNEGNPQKLAFATRNEVILAAGAVLKVPGTVTTLRLFDWNRDGVQDLLLGSMGDAYSAGAGGGVFVFPNEGTNSAPSYGEPQTLVKVSGKGGSEPTRPDSGLYMDVGDPDGDGDFDLVVGGYSHWTPAARELSADEQKRVDGLQEQLAELDAEQEKFWERVSAAMEGLSEEAAEKKQQEMFEAEKEQLQASGQKRQKIQEQIDALVPSQQRVSYVWLYENLGAR
;
A
#
# COMPACT_ATOMS: atom_id res chain seq x y z
N MET A 1 0.29 4.84 1.21
CA MET A 1 -0.35 6.03 1.76
C MET A 1 0.57 7.22 1.52
N SER A 2 0.01 8.32 1.03
CA SER A 2 0.77 9.46 0.49
C SER A 2 0.45 10.73 1.27
N PRO A 3 0.79 10.83 2.58
CA PRO A 3 0.50 12.04 3.33
C PRO A 3 1.22 13.24 2.71
N GLN A 4 0.58 14.40 2.79
CA GLN A 4 1.04 15.65 2.20
C GLN A 4 0.83 16.79 3.19
N PHE A 5 1.83 17.66 3.28
CA PHE A 5 1.70 18.97 3.91
C PHE A 5 1.33 19.99 2.82
N VAL A 6 0.22 20.70 2.98
CA VAL A 6 -0.30 21.64 1.99
C VAL A 6 -1.21 22.66 2.67
N ASP A 7 -1.23 23.91 2.22
CA ASP A 7 -2.23 24.89 2.64
C ASP A 7 -3.50 24.66 1.79
N PHE A 8 -4.42 23.87 2.31
CA PHE A 8 -5.53 23.29 1.55
C PHE A 8 -6.69 24.27 1.39
N ASP A 9 -6.98 25.06 2.42
CA ASP A 9 -8.03 26.08 2.42
C ASP A 9 -7.51 27.50 2.17
N GLN A 10 -6.20 27.64 1.89
CA GLN A 10 -5.51 28.89 1.60
C GLN A 10 -5.61 29.91 2.74
N ASP A 11 -5.65 29.44 3.98
CA ASP A 11 -5.68 30.30 5.17
C ASP A 11 -4.28 30.73 5.64
N GLY A 12 -3.23 30.21 5.01
CA GLY A 12 -1.82 30.47 5.34
C GLY A 12 -1.24 29.55 6.40
N HIS A 13 -2.00 28.55 6.86
CA HIS A 13 -1.53 27.47 7.72
C HIS A 13 -1.33 26.18 6.91
N VAL A 14 -0.29 25.43 7.28
CA VAL A 14 -0.02 24.15 6.63
C VAL A 14 -0.96 23.09 7.22
N ASP A 15 -1.75 22.44 6.37
CA ASP A 15 -2.61 21.30 6.69
C ASP A 15 -1.91 19.97 6.42
N ILE A 16 -2.55 18.88 6.83
CA ILE A 16 -2.15 17.51 6.50
C ILE A 16 -3.29 16.81 5.77
N VAL A 17 -3.04 16.39 4.54
CA VAL A 17 -3.94 15.55 3.75
C VAL A 17 -3.38 14.14 3.70
N ALA A 18 -4.24 13.13 3.90
CA ALA A 18 -3.83 11.73 3.80
C ALA A 18 -5.00 10.83 3.38
N GLY A 19 -4.69 9.82 2.55
CA GLY A 19 -5.56 8.64 2.43
C GLY A 19 -5.33 7.72 3.63
N THR A 20 -6.39 7.13 4.16
CA THR A 20 -6.28 6.19 5.30
C THR A 20 -6.75 4.79 4.89
N PHE A 21 -6.37 3.79 5.69
CA PHE A 21 -6.76 2.40 5.45
C PHE A 21 -8.27 2.14 5.64
N ASP A 22 -9.02 3.15 6.06
CA ASP A 22 -10.47 3.08 6.05
C ASP A 22 -11.02 3.10 4.61
N GLY A 23 -10.24 3.52 3.62
CA GLY A 23 -10.64 3.57 2.20
C GLY A 23 -10.99 4.97 1.69
N SER A 24 -10.64 6.03 2.43
CA SER A 24 -11.06 7.40 2.12
C SER A 24 -10.01 8.47 2.48
N PRO A 25 -10.08 9.66 1.83
CA PRO A 25 -9.22 10.80 2.14
C PRO A 25 -9.66 11.53 3.42
N HIS A 26 -8.68 12.03 4.17
CA HIS A 26 -8.84 12.78 5.40
C HIS A 26 -7.95 14.03 5.39
N ILE A 27 -8.36 15.03 6.15
CA ILE A 27 -7.63 16.28 6.34
C ILE A 27 -7.52 16.63 7.83
N SER A 28 -6.41 17.21 8.22
CA SER A 28 -6.20 17.81 9.54
C SER A 28 -5.75 19.25 9.33
N PHE A 29 -6.65 20.19 9.60
CA PHE A 29 -6.39 21.61 9.36
C PHE A 29 -5.37 22.19 10.33
N GLY A 30 -4.43 22.96 9.79
CA GLY A 30 -3.43 23.72 10.49
C GLY A 30 -4.03 24.85 11.32
N THR A 31 -3.26 25.29 12.29
CA THR A 31 -3.54 26.42 13.18
C THR A 31 -2.22 27.04 13.59
N ALA A 32 -2.26 28.19 14.27
CA ALA A 32 -1.07 28.84 14.81
C ALA A 32 -0.24 27.96 15.78
N THR A 33 -0.80 26.91 16.37
CA THR A 33 -0.13 26.08 17.39
C THR A 33 -0.05 24.58 17.06
N GLY A 34 -0.39 24.17 15.84
CA GLY A 34 -0.42 22.77 15.43
C GLY A 34 -1.64 22.47 14.57
N TRP A 35 -2.18 21.25 14.65
CA TRP A 35 -3.28 20.81 13.79
C TRP A 35 -4.54 20.43 14.59
N LYS A 36 -5.71 20.61 13.98
CA LYS A 36 -6.99 20.13 14.50
C LYS A 36 -7.07 18.60 14.42
N GLN A 37 -8.06 18.01 15.10
CA GLN A 37 -8.35 16.58 14.92
C GLN A 37 -8.63 16.29 13.44
N PRO A 38 -8.16 15.15 12.91
CA PRO A 38 -8.41 14.79 11.52
C PRO A 38 -9.90 14.56 11.29
N GLU A 39 -10.37 15.01 10.14
CA GLU A 39 -11.73 14.79 9.66
C GLU A 39 -11.70 14.15 8.27
N GLN A 40 -12.77 13.44 7.94
CA GLN A 40 -12.94 12.83 6.62
C GLN A 40 -13.29 13.91 5.60
N ILE A 41 -12.67 13.84 4.43
CA ILE A 41 -13.08 14.70 3.30
C ILE A 41 -14.30 14.06 2.64
N LEU A 42 -15.38 14.84 2.57
CA LEU A 42 -16.67 14.41 2.01
C LEU A 42 -16.92 15.10 0.68
N ASP A 43 -17.81 14.51 -0.12
CA ASP A 43 -18.31 15.18 -1.32
C ASP A 43 -19.37 16.24 -1.00
N LYS A 44 -19.82 16.95 -2.04
CA LYS A 44 -20.83 18.02 -1.95
C LYS A 44 -22.19 17.57 -1.39
N GLU A 45 -22.45 16.26 -1.32
CA GLU A 45 -23.66 15.68 -0.73
C GLU A 45 -23.44 15.20 0.72
N GLY A 46 -22.25 15.46 1.28
CA GLY A 46 -21.85 14.99 2.61
C GLY A 46 -21.60 13.48 2.67
N GLN A 47 -21.34 12.85 1.53
CA GLN A 47 -21.08 11.42 1.44
C GLN A 47 -19.58 11.14 1.38
N ARG A 48 -19.19 9.96 1.86
CA ARG A 48 -17.79 9.51 1.84
C ARG A 48 -17.27 9.38 0.41
N ILE A 49 -16.05 9.91 0.18
CA ILE A 49 -15.28 9.68 -1.04
C ILE A 49 -14.55 8.34 -0.92
N VAL A 50 -14.89 7.39 -1.79
CA VAL A 50 -14.28 6.04 -1.86
C VAL A 50 -14.02 5.66 -3.32
N ALA A 51 -13.32 4.55 -3.55
CA ALA A 51 -13.33 3.90 -4.86
C ALA A 51 -14.64 3.12 -5.02
N ASN A 52 -14.72 1.94 -4.40
CA ASN A 52 -15.99 1.20 -4.28
C ASN A 52 -16.12 0.32 -3.02
N ALA A 53 -15.05 0.15 -2.22
CA ALA A 53 -15.07 -0.61 -0.97
C ALA A 53 -14.29 0.10 0.15
N TRP A 54 -14.80 0.05 1.38
CA TRP A 54 -14.21 0.73 2.54
C TRP A 54 -14.45 -0.04 3.84
N TRP A 55 -13.58 0.18 4.83
CA TRP A 55 -13.79 -0.36 6.17
C TRP A 55 -14.64 0.61 6.98
N ASN A 56 -15.84 0.19 7.34
CA ASN A 56 -16.73 0.93 8.21
C ASN A 56 -16.35 0.66 9.67
N PHE A 57 -15.72 1.63 10.32
CA PHE A 57 -15.29 1.49 11.71
C PHE A 57 -16.44 1.43 12.73
N ASP A 58 -17.58 2.04 12.42
CA ASP A 58 -18.75 2.05 13.31
C ASP A 58 -19.43 0.68 13.30
N GLU A 59 -19.62 0.10 12.12
CA GLU A 59 -20.26 -1.21 11.94
C GLU A 59 -19.26 -2.38 11.99
N LYS A 60 -17.95 -2.09 11.98
CA LYS A 60 -16.84 -3.05 12.00
C LYS A 60 -16.93 -4.11 10.90
N LYS A 61 -17.28 -3.67 9.69
CA LYS A 61 -17.34 -4.51 8.50
C LYS A 61 -16.83 -3.77 7.27
N TRP A 62 -16.60 -4.53 6.21
CA TRP A 62 -16.44 -3.98 4.88
C TRP A 62 -17.82 -3.60 4.31
N ASP A 63 -17.92 -2.38 3.82
CA ASP A 63 -19.06 -1.91 3.02
C ASP A 63 -18.61 -1.62 1.59
N ASP A 64 -19.57 -1.58 0.67
CA ASP A 64 -19.33 -1.30 -0.74
C ASP A 64 -20.37 -0.34 -1.35
N THR A 65 -20.00 0.28 -2.47
CA THR A 65 -20.85 1.16 -3.27
C THR A 65 -20.29 1.34 -4.67
N ASP A 66 -21.14 1.51 -5.68
CA ASP A 66 -20.73 1.88 -7.04
C ASP A 66 -20.88 3.39 -7.33
N ARG A 67 -21.37 4.18 -6.37
CA ARG A 67 -21.70 5.60 -6.54
C ARG A 67 -20.51 6.42 -7.01
N CYS A 68 -19.32 6.08 -6.53
CA CYS A 68 -18.08 6.77 -6.84
C CYS A 68 -17.35 6.21 -8.07
N ASN A 69 -17.84 5.12 -8.67
CA ASN A 69 -17.17 4.52 -9.83
C ASN A 69 -17.07 5.54 -10.97
N PRO A 70 -15.92 5.59 -11.67
CA PRO A 70 -15.79 6.37 -12.88
C PRO A 70 -16.77 5.94 -13.95
N GLU A 71 -17.19 6.89 -14.78
CA GLU A 71 -18.09 6.61 -15.89
C GLU A 71 -17.47 5.58 -16.84
N GLY A 72 -18.23 4.54 -17.18
CA GLY A 72 -17.78 3.49 -18.10
C GLY A 72 -16.75 2.51 -17.54
N LEU A 73 -16.33 2.61 -16.27
CA LEU A 73 -15.41 1.68 -15.63
C LEU A 73 -16.08 0.92 -14.48
N VAL A 74 -16.19 -0.41 -14.62
CA VAL A 74 -16.60 -1.31 -13.53
C VAL A 74 -15.34 -1.83 -12.84
N LEU A 75 -15.17 -1.45 -11.57
CA LEU A 75 -14.07 -1.89 -10.73
C LEU A 75 -14.46 -3.19 -10.01
N ALA A 76 -13.57 -4.18 -9.96
CA ALA A 76 -13.82 -5.43 -9.25
C ALA A 76 -13.88 -5.20 -7.72
N GLU A 77 -12.83 -4.58 -7.18
CA GLU A 77 -12.74 -4.09 -5.80
C GLU A 77 -11.63 -3.03 -5.77
N GLY A 78 -11.91 -1.86 -5.24
CA GLY A 78 -11.05 -0.69 -5.20
C GLY A 78 -11.12 -0.05 -3.83
N HIS A 79 -9.97 0.35 -3.30
CA HIS A 79 -9.83 0.82 -1.93
C HIS A 79 -8.79 1.94 -1.86
N ILE A 80 -9.23 3.17 -1.58
CA ILE A 80 -8.35 4.34 -1.65
C ILE A 80 -7.51 4.43 -0.37
N THR A 81 -6.19 4.40 -0.51
CA THR A 81 -5.26 4.52 0.64
C THR A 81 -4.21 5.60 0.45
N SER A 82 -4.21 6.28 -0.68
CA SER A 82 -3.37 7.44 -0.95
C SER A 82 -4.26 8.59 -1.39
N ALA A 83 -4.00 9.79 -0.88
CA ALA A 83 -4.66 11.02 -1.29
C ALA A 83 -3.59 12.10 -1.42
N TRP A 84 -3.70 12.93 -2.46
CA TRP A 84 -2.79 14.04 -2.72
C TRP A 84 -3.60 15.20 -3.29
N ALA A 85 -3.44 16.39 -2.72
CA ALA A 85 -4.15 17.60 -3.09
C ALA A 85 -3.32 18.43 -4.07
N ALA A 86 -3.94 18.85 -5.17
CA ALA A 86 -3.32 19.69 -6.19
C ALA A 86 -4.40 20.40 -7.03
N ASP A 87 -4.10 21.59 -7.52
CA ASP A 87 -4.94 22.31 -8.50
C ASP A 87 -4.71 21.69 -9.89
N MET A 88 -5.69 20.91 -10.39
CA MET A 88 -5.55 20.11 -11.61
C MET A 88 -6.29 20.71 -12.82
N ASP A 89 -7.04 21.80 -12.65
CA ASP A 89 -7.72 22.53 -13.74
C ASP A 89 -7.42 24.05 -13.78
N GLY A 90 -6.64 24.57 -12.83
CA GLY A 90 -6.18 25.94 -12.79
C GLY A 90 -7.20 26.94 -12.26
N ASP A 91 -8.20 26.48 -11.50
CA ASP A 91 -9.23 27.33 -10.91
C ASP A 91 -8.86 27.88 -9.52
N HIS A 92 -7.64 27.56 -9.05
CA HIS A 92 -7.08 27.94 -7.76
C HIS A 92 -7.75 27.28 -6.56
N ASP A 93 -8.43 26.16 -6.73
CA ASP A 93 -8.78 25.28 -5.63
C ASP A 93 -8.15 23.89 -5.80
N LEU A 94 -8.04 23.15 -4.69
CA LEU A 94 -7.32 21.88 -4.70
C LEU A 94 -8.29 20.72 -4.96
N ASP A 95 -8.03 20.01 -6.04
CA ASP A 95 -8.59 18.69 -6.33
C ASP A 95 -7.89 17.59 -5.53
N LEU A 96 -8.43 16.37 -5.57
CA LEU A 96 -7.80 15.20 -4.97
C LEU A 96 -7.39 14.16 -6.01
N LEU A 97 -6.12 13.78 -5.99
CA LEU A 97 -5.62 12.56 -6.61
C LEU A 97 -5.69 11.42 -5.60
N LEU A 98 -6.31 10.31 -5.99
CA LEU A 98 -6.66 9.21 -5.09
C LEU A 98 -6.08 7.89 -5.61
N GLY A 99 -5.18 7.28 -4.83
CA GLY A 99 -4.48 6.05 -5.19
C GLY A 99 -5.13 4.79 -4.61
N ASP A 100 -5.38 3.81 -5.47
CA ASP A 100 -6.02 2.54 -5.15
C ASP A 100 -5.03 1.49 -4.60
N HIS A 101 -5.42 0.85 -3.50
CA HIS A 101 -4.70 -0.22 -2.83
C HIS A 101 -4.90 -1.61 -3.47
N LYS A 102 -5.90 -1.80 -4.33
CA LYS A 102 -6.23 -3.10 -4.91
C LYS A 102 -5.83 -3.19 -6.37
N GLY A 103 -6.32 -2.24 -7.17
CA GLY A 103 -6.12 -2.22 -8.61
C GLY A 103 -4.94 -1.37 -9.06
N GLY A 104 -4.37 -0.50 -8.23
CA GLY A 104 -3.22 0.32 -8.65
C GLY A 104 -3.60 1.46 -9.60
N TYR A 105 -4.89 1.76 -9.68
CA TYR A 105 -5.43 2.91 -10.39
C TYR A 105 -5.17 4.21 -9.61
N VAL A 106 -5.13 5.31 -10.34
CA VAL A 106 -5.20 6.66 -9.78
C VAL A 106 -6.45 7.33 -10.31
N TYR A 107 -7.21 7.92 -9.40
CA TYR A 107 -8.41 8.68 -9.71
C TYR A 107 -8.21 10.16 -9.43
N LEU A 108 -8.98 10.98 -10.13
CA LEU A 108 -9.14 12.39 -9.83
C LEU A 108 -10.53 12.63 -9.24
N ARG A 109 -10.61 13.47 -8.22
CA ARG A 109 -11.87 13.95 -7.64
C ARG A 109 -11.83 15.46 -7.67
N ARG A 110 -12.65 16.05 -8.54
CA ARG A 110 -12.77 17.50 -8.70
C ARG A 110 -13.37 18.15 -7.47
N ASN A 111 -12.84 19.28 -7.06
CA ASN A 111 -13.52 20.22 -6.18
C ASN A 111 -14.28 21.22 -7.05
N GLU A 112 -15.61 21.23 -6.96
CA GLU A 112 -16.46 22.15 -7.73
C GLU A 112 -16.75 23.44 -6.93
N GLY A 113 -15.92 23.72 -5.94
CA GLY A 113 -16.16 24.66 -4.86
C GLY A 113 -15.25 25.87 -4.93
N ASN A 114 -14.52 26.07 -3.84
CA ASN A 114 -13.38 26.99 -3.71
C ASN A 114 -12.62 26.61 -2.43
N PRO A 115 -11.45 27.19 -2.14
CA PRO A 115 -10.63 26.77 -1.00
C PRO A 115 -11.33 26.91 0.36
N GLN A 116 -12.18 27.91 0.56
CA GLN A 116 -12.90 28.13 1.83
C GLN A 116 -14.23 27.38 1.93
N LYS A 117 -14.74 26.84 0.81
CA LYS A 117 -15.99 26.09 0.77
C LYS A 117 -15.88 24.95 -0.23
N LEU A 118 -15.29 23.86 0.25
CA LEU A 118 -15.11 22.61 -0.47
C LEU A 118 -16.44 22.04 -0.97
N ALA A 119 -16.45 21.56 -2.21
CA ALA A 119 -17.60 20.92 -2.83
C ALA A 119 -17.13 19.83 -3.81
N PHE A 120 -16.50 18.77 -3.28
CA PHE A 120 -16.01 17.68 -4.13
C PHE A 120 -17.14 17.01 -4.92
N ALA A 121 -16.85 16.68 -6.18
CA ALA A 121 -17.76 15.99 -7.09
C ALA A 121 -18.22 14.65 -6.52
N THR A 122 -19.33 14.09 -7.02
CA THR A 122 -19.89 12.83 -6.49
C THR A 122 -19.29 11.59 -7.14
N ARG A 123 -18.52 11.73 -8.23
CA ARG A 123 -17.84 10.63 -8.93
C ARG A 123 -16.34 10.84 -9.00
N ASN A 124 -15.60 9.73 -9.03
CA ASN A 124 -14.19 9.73 -9.40
C ASN A 124 -14.06 9.80 -10.93
N GLU A 125 -13.00 10.46 -11.41
CA GLU A 125 -12.57 10.44 -12.79
C GLU A 125 -11.35 9.52 -12.93
N VAL A 126 -11.23 8.84 -14.06
CA VAL A 126 -9.99 8.11 -14.40
C VAL A 126 -8.94 9.08 -14.90
N ILE A 127 -7.70 8.85 -14.50
CA ILE A 127 -6.56 9.50 -15.14
C ILE A 127 -6.12 8.64 -16.32
N LEU A 128 -5.84 9.27 -17.45
CA LEU A 128 -5.28 8.61 -18.61
C LEU A 128 -3.78 8.88 -18.72
N ALA A 129 -3.03 7.86 -19.13
CA ALA A 129 -1.64 7.96 -19.57
C ALA A 129 -1.52 7.32 -20.95
N ALA A 130 -0.93 8.04 -21.90
CA ALA A 130 -0.80 7.62 -23.30
C ALA A 130 -2.12 7.07 -23.91
N GLY A 131 -3.25 7.68 -23.54
CA GLY A 131 -4.59 7.31 -24.03
C GLY A 131 -5.21 6.06 -23.38
N ALA A 132 -4.57 5.44 -22.39
CA ALA A 132 -5.11 4.32 -21.61
C ALA A 132 -5.34 4.73 -20.16
N VAL A 133 -6.24 4.03 -19.45
CA VAL A 133 -6.45 4.24 -18.01
C VAL A 133 -5.15 3.96 -17.26
N LEU A 134 -4.67 4.97 -16.53
CA LEU A 134 -3.42 4.92 -15.79
C LEU A 134 -3.51 3.87 -14.68
N LYS A 135 -2.52 2.97 -14.66
CA LYS A 135 -2.44 1.90 -13.66
C LYS A 135 -0.99 1.48 -13.42
N VAL A 136 -0.65 1.22 -12.16
CA VAL A 136 0.60 0.55 -11.78
C VAL A 136 0.31 -0.87 -11.26
N PRO A 137 1.30 -1.79 -11.24
CA PRO A 137 1.11 -3.11 -10.67
C PRO A 137 0.69 -3.05 -9.19
N GLY A 138 -0.26 -3.87 -8.76
CA GLY A 138 -0.67 -3.97 -7.35
C GLY A 138 -1.26 -2.68 -6.80
N THR A 139 -0.71 -2.16 -5.71
CA THR A 139 -1.19 -0.98 -4.96
C THR A 139 -0.44 0.30 -5.34
N VAL A 140 -1.12 1.45 -5.37
CA VAL A 140 -0.47 2.78 -5.29
C VAL A 140 -0.01 3.06 -3.86
N THR A 141 1.25 2.75 -3.57
CA THR A 141 1.85 2.98 -2.24
C THR A 141 2.24 4.42 -2.00
N THR A 142 2.76 5.10 -3.03
CA THR A 142 3.09 6.53 -3.01
C THR A 142 2.58 7.19 -4.29
N LEU A 143 2.10 8.42 -4.14
CA LEU A 143 1.67 9.32 -5.19
C LEU A 143 2.31 10.69 -4.90
N ARG A 144 3.01 11.22 -5.90
CA ARG A 144 3.67 12.53 -5.85
C ARG A 144 3.50 13.24 -7.17
N LEU A 145 3.32 14.56 -7.11
CA LEU A 145 3.51 15.45 -8.25
C LEU A 145 4.87 16.12 -8.10
N PHE A 146 5.73 16.00 -9.10
CA PHE A 146 7.09 16.52 -9.06
C PHE A 146 7.61 16.77 -10.48
N ASP A 147 8.30 17.90 -10.69
CA ASP A 147 8.92 18.24 -11.98
C ASP A 147 10.20 17.42 -12.18
N TRP A 148 10.04 16.17 -12.62
CA TRP A 148 11.14 15.19 -12.69
C TRP A 148 12.11 15.51 -13.83
N ASN A 149 11.58 15.93 -14.98
CA ASN A 149 12.38 16.26 -16.16
C ASN A 149 12.87 17.72 -16.20
N ARG A 150 12.43 18.57 -15.25
CA ARG A 150 12.81 19.98 -15.09
C ARG A 150 12.35 20.89 -16.22
N ASP A 151 11.17 20.61 -16.77
CA ASP A 151 10.55 21.45 -17.79
C ASP A 151 9.58 22.50 -17.19
N GLY A 152 9.42 22.52 -15.87
CA GLY A 152 8.50 23.40 -15.14
C GLY A 152 7.08 22.86 -15.01
N VAL A 153 6.83 21.64 -15.50
CA VAL A 153 5.55 20.92 -15.40
C VAL A 153 5.71 19.75 -14.43
N GLN A 154 4.71 19.57 -13.56
CA GLN A 154 4.72 18.49 -12.59
C GLN A 154 4.33 17.17 -13.26
N ASP A 155 5.23 16.19 -13.16
CA ASP A 155 5.01 14.81 -13.56
C ASP A 155 4.34 14.02 -12.43
N LEU A 156 3.65 12.93 -12.79
CA LEU A 156 3.03 12.04 -11.82
C LEU A 156 3.96 10.87 -11.51
N LEU A 157 4.47 10.82 -10.29
CA LEU A 157 5.29 9.73 -9.81
C LEU A 157 4.47 8.78 -8.95
N LEU A 158 4.62 7.48 -9.18
CA LEU A 158 3.91 6.42 -8.46
C LEU A 158 4.85 5.31 -8.00
N GLY A 159 4.79 5.01 -6.70
CA GLY A 159 5.40 3.82 -6.13
C GLY A 159 4.37 2.71 -5.98
N SER A 160 4.78 1.48 -6.26
CA SER A 160 3.92 0.29 -6.25
C SER A 160 4.27 -0.68 -5.12
N MET A 161 3.25 -1.32 -4.52
CA MET A 161 3.49 -2.42 -3.58
C MET A 161 3.93 -3.70 -4.30
N GLY A 162 3.41 -3.93 -5.50
CA GLY A 162 3.37 -5.25 -6.12
C GLY A 162 2.63 -6.27 -5.25
N ASP A 163 2.97 -7.53 -5.41
CA ASP A 163 2.65 -8.56 -4.44
C ASP A 163 3.65 -8.46 -3.28
N ALA A 164 3.22 -8.24 -2.04
CA ALA A 164 4.12 -8.19 -0.87
C ALA A 164 4.10 -9.46 -0.01
N TYR A 165 3.15 -10.35 -0.24
CA TYR A 165 2.79 -11.42 0.71
C TYR A 165 2.82 -12.81 0.08
N SER A 166 3.00 -12.90 -1.23
CA SER A 166 3.02 -14.14 -1.99
C SER A 166 4.21 -14.14 -2.97
N ALA A 167 4.27 -15.16 -3.82
CA ALA A 167 5.37 -15.39 -4.76
C ALA A 167 5.26 -14.59 -6.08
N GLY A 168 4.23 -13.76 -6.24
CA GLY A 168 4.04 -12.92 -7.41
C GLY A 168 5.10 -11.81 -7.52
N ALA A 169 5.09 -11.10 -8.65
CA ALA A 169 6.01 -10.00 -8.89
C ALA A 169 5.88 -8.89 -7.83
N GLY A 170 7.01 -8.34 -7.43
CA GLY A 170 7.13 -7.22 -6.52
C GLY A 170 6.67 -5.88 -7.11
N GLY A 171 6.99 -4.79 -6.41
CA GLY A 171 6.66 -3.43 -6.79
C GLY A 171 7.74 -2.76 -7.65
N GLY A 172 7.42 -1.56 -8.11
CA GLY A 172 8.30 -0.69 -8.89
C GLY A 172 8.03 0.79 -8.59
N VAL A 173 8.85 1.67 -9.16
CA VAL A 173 8.64 3.13 -9.16
C VAL A 173 8.56 3.60 -10.60
N PHE A 174 7.53 4.38 -10.88
CA PHE A 174 7.18 4.85 -12.22
C PHE A 174 7.01 6.36 -12.22
N VAL A 175 7.43 7.01 -13.29
CA VAL A 175 7.09 8.41 -13.58
C VAL A 175 6.28 8.44 -14.86
N PHE A 176 5.21 9.23 -14.85
CA PHE A 176 4.36 9.51 -16.00
C PHE A 176 4.58 10.97 -16.36
N PRO A 177 5.37 11.25 -17.43
CA PRO A 177 5.66 12.62 -17.83
C PRO A 177 4.38 13.38 -18.16
N ASN A 178 4.25 14.62 -17.70
CA ASN A 178 3.14 15.49 -18.05
C ASN A 178 3.49 16.31 -19.30
N GLU A 179 2.95 15.90 -20.44
CA GLU A 179 3.14 16.57 -21.74
C GLU A 179 2.18 17.76 -21.94
N GLY A 180 1.34 18.05 -20.95
CA GLY A 180 0.38 19.14 -20.92
C GLY A 180 0.87 20.33 -20.10
N THR A 181 0.06 20.75 -19.13
CA THR A 181 0.40 21.82 -18.17
C THR A 181 0.01 21.41 -16.76
N ASN A 182 0.44 22.15 -15.73
CA ASN A 182 0.03 21.88 -14.35
C ASN A 182 -1.50 21.98 -14.15
N SER A 183 -2.14 22.94 -14.84
CA SER A 183 -3.60 23.16 -14.80
C SER A 183 -4.38 22.40 -15.87
N ALA A 184 -3.73 21.55 -16.67
CA ALA A 184 -4.40 20.67 -17.60
C ALA A 184 -3.45 19.51 -17.95
N PRO A 185 -3.25 18.55 -17.03
CA PRO A 185 -2.26 17.50 -17.22
C PRO A 185 -2.61 16.56 -18.35
N SER A 186 -1.60 16.14 -19.11
CA SER A 186 -1.71 15.12 -20.14
C SER A 186 -0.54 14.16 -19.98
N TYR A 187 -0.79 13.02 -19.34
CA TYR A 187 0.29 12.10 -19.01
C TYR A 187 0.69 11.23 -20.21
N GLY A 188 1.98 11.19 -20.51
CA GLY A 188 2.58 10.39 -21.56
C GLY A 188 2.87 8.95 -21.13
N GLU A 189 3.73 8.28 -21.91
CA GLU A 189 4.16 6.90 -21.64
C GLU A 189 4.95 6.81 -20.32
N PRO A 190 4.69 5.81 -19.46
CA PRO A 190 5.40 5.67 -18.21
C PRO A 190 6.86 5.31 -18.42
N GLN A 191 7.75 5.98 -17.69
CA GLN A 191 9.13 5.57 -17.50
C GLN A 191 9.25 4.81 -16.18
N THR A 192 9.99 3.69 -16.20
CA THR A 192 10.23 2.89 -15.00
C THR A 192 11.57 3.28 -14.38
N LEU A 193 11.52 3.95 -13.23
CA LEU A 193 12.72 4.38 -12.49
C LEU A 193 13.28 3.24 -11.62
N VAL A 194 12.40 2.48 -10.97
CA VAL A 194 12.75 1.24 -10.26
C VAL A 194 11.95 0.10 -10.86
N LYS A 195 12.65 -0.87 -11.47
CA LYS A 195 12.01 -2.01 -12.16
C LYS A 195 11.16 -2.84 -11.22
N VAL A 196 10.08 -3.42 -11.73
CA VAL A 196 9.33 -4.47 -11.02
C VAL A 196 10.26 -5.63 -10.65
N SER A 197 10.22 -6.09 -9.41
CA SER A 197 11.07 -7.19 -8.92
C SER A 197 10.45 -8.57 -9.17
N GLY A 198 11.28 -9.57 -9.50
CA GLY A 198 10.90 -10.98 -9.43
C GLY A 198 10.93 -11.57 -8.02
N LYS A 199 11.43 -10.82 -7.03
CA LYS A 199 11.82 -11.24 -5.66
C LYS A 199 12.88 -12.34 -5.65
N GLY A 200 13.63 -12.44 -4.54
CA GLY A 200 14.62 -13.48 -4.30
C GLY A 200 16.07 -12.98 -4.36
N GLY A 201 16.99 -13.89 -4.65
CA GLY A 201 18.42 -13.65 -4.45
C GLY A 201 18.90 -14.11 -3.07
N SER A 202 20.19 -13.96 -2.80
CA SER A 202 20.83 -14.45 -1.58
C SER A 202 21.12 -13.38 -0.54
N GLU A 203 20.88 -12.12 -0.86
CA GLU A 203 21.15 -10.97 -0.02
C GLU A 203 20.19 -9.81 -0.38
N PRO A 204 19.95 -8.86 0.53
CA PRO A 204 19.09 -7.72 0.26
C PRO A 204 19.83 -6.74 -0.65
N THR A 205 19.53 -6.75 -1.94
CA THR A 205 20.20 -5.87 -2.94
C THR A 205 19.32 -4.74 -3.44
N ARG A 206 18.02 -4.79 -3.14
CA ARG A 206 17.03 -3.85 -3.67
C ARG A 206 15.71 -3.91 -2.88
N PRO A 207 14.84 -2.89 -2.98
CA PRO A 207 13.46 -3.03 -2.58
C PRO A 207 12.72 -3.89 -3.61
N ASP A 208 11.90 -4.80 -3.08
CA ASP A 208 11.11 -5.75 -3.84
C ASP A 208 9.61 -5.52 -3.67
N SER A 209 9.12 -5.13 -2.49
CA SER A 209 7.70 -4.84 -2.29
C SER A 209 7.47 -3.64 -1.37
N GLY A 210 6.30 -3.01 -1.52
CA GLY A 210 5.95 -1.81 -0.75
C GLY A 210 6.89 -0.63 -0.98
N LEU A 211 7.06 -0.19 -2.24
CA LEU A 211 8.03 0.85 -2.59
C LEU A 211 7.47 2.25 -2.34
N TYR A 212 7.84 2.84 -1.20
CA TYR A 212 7.52 4.22 -0.85
C TYR A 212 8.67 5.13 -1.30
N MET A 213 8.45 5.91 -2.35
CA MET A 213 9.46 6.81 -2.90
C MET A 213 9.32 8.24 -2.34
N ASP A 214 10.45 8.94 -2.31
CA ASP A 214 10.54 10.39 -2.30
C ASP A 214 11.66 10.84 -3.26
N VAL A 215 11.64 12.11 -3.67
CA VAL A 215 12.53 12.65 -4.71
C VAL A 215 13.22 13.92 -4.22
N GLY A 216 14.49 14.10 -4.58
CA GLY A 216 15.23 15.31 -4.26
C GLY A 216 16.66 15.28 -4.80
N ASP A 217 17.47 16.25 -4.42
CA ASP A 217 18.91 16.34 -4.75
C ASP A 217 19.72 16.19 -3.44
N PRO A 218 19.84 14.97 -2.89
CA PRO A 218 20.47 14.74 -1.60
C PRO A 218 22.00 14.86 -1.65
N ASP A 219 22.62 14.68 -2.82
CA ASP A 219 24.07 14.77 -2.99
C ASP A 219 24.55 16.15 -3.50
N GLY A 220 23.62 16.99 -3.95
CA GLY A 220 23.87 18.36 -4.37
C GLY A 220 24.55 18.46 -5.73
N ASP A 221 24.52 17.40 -6.53
CA ASP A 221 25.14 17.38 -7.86
C ASP A 221 24.28 18.05 -8.93
N GLY A 222 23.06 18.41 -8.53
CA GLY A 222 22.16 19.20 -9.34
C GLY A 222 21.40 18.36 -10.33
N ASP A 223 21.27 17.04 -10.20
CA ASP A 223 20.16 16.28 -10.77
C ASP A 223 19.14 15.85 -9.67
N PHE A 224 18.15 15.01 -9.99
CA PHE A 224 17.18 14.53 -8.98
C PHE A 224 17.31 13.01 -8.83
N ASP A 225 17.45 12.59 -7.58
CA ASP A 225 17.58 11.22 -7.12
C ASP A 225 16.27 10.70 -6.50
N LEU A 226 16.22 9.38 -6.28
CA LEU A 226 15.16 8.74 -5.52
C LEU A 226 15.66 8.20 -4.18
N VAL A 227 14.91 8.48 -3.12
CA VAL A 227 14.99 7.75 -1.85
C VAL A 227 13.79 6.83 -1.75
N VAL A 228 14.02 5.52 -1.73
CA VAL A 228 12.95 4.51 -1.77
C VAL A 228 13.00 3.64 -0.52
N GLY A 229 11.99 3.78 0.34
CA GLY A 229 11.70 2.82 1.39
C GLY A 229 11.02 1.58 0.82
N GLY A 230 11.38 0.39 1.27
CA GLY A 230 10.69 -0.82 0.83
C GLY A 230 11.24 -2.10 1.46
N TYR A 231 10.49 -3.19 1.29
CA TYR A 231 10.90 -4.51 1.76
C TYR A 231 11.76 -5.20 0.73
N SER A 232 12.92 -5.69 1.14
CA SER A 232 13.71 -6.63 0.36
C SER A 232 13.35 -8.06 0.73
N HIS A 233 13.34 -8.95 -0.26
CA HIS A 233 12.96 -10.35 -0.17
C HIS A 233 14.10 -11.22 -0.71
N TRP A 234 14.78 -11.96 0.16
CA TRP A 234 15.91 -12.82 -0.23
C TRP A 234 15.94 -14.08 0.62
N THR A 235 16.62 -15.12 0.16
CA THR A 235 16.89 -16.32 0.96
C THR A 235 18.40 -16.47 1.07
N PRO A 236 19.01 -16.30 2.25
CA PRO A 236 20.45 -16.42 2.40
C PRO A 236 20.99 -17.72 1.81
N ALA A 237 22.16 -17.65 1.19
CA ALA A 237 22.76 -18.82 0.56
C ALA A 237 22.91 -19.95 1.59
N ALA A 238 22.37 -21.12 1.26
CA ALA A 238 22.54 -22.30 2.10
C ALA A 238 24.02 -22.67 2.15
N ARG A 239 24.52 -22.96 3.36
CA ARG A 239 25.84 -23.59 3.52
C ARG A 239 25.70 -25.11 3.43
N GLU A 240 26.78 -25.79 3.08
CA GLU A 240 26.83 -27.24 3.20
C GLU A 240 26.70 -27.66 4.67
N LEU A 241 25.79 -28.61 4.92
CA LEU A 241 25.58 -29.20 6.24
C LEU A 241 26.43 -30.46 6.38
N SER A 242 27.00 -30.67 7.58
CA SER A 242 27.55 -31.98 7.95
C SER A 242 26.44 -33.03 8.06
N ALA A 243 26.81 -34.31 8.01
CA ALA A 243 25.85 -35.41 8.13
C ALA A 243 25.04 -35.36 9.45
N ASP A 244 25.64 -34.88 10.54
CA ASP A 244 24.97 -34.74 11.84
C ASP A 244 24.01 -33.55 11.86
N GLU A 245 24.39 -32.43 11.22
CA GLU A 245 23.50 -31.28 11.05
C GLU A 245 22.31 -31.62 10.16
N GLN A 246 22.52 -32.35 9.07
CA GLN A 246 21.43 -32.79 8.20
C GLN A 246 20.43 -33.67 8.97
N LYS A 247 20.92 -34.69 9.70
CA LYS A 247 20.05 -35.52 10.56
C LYS A 247 19.29 -34.70 11.60
N ARG A 248 19.93 -33.65 12.14
CA ARG A 248 19.27 -32.74 13.10
C ARG A 248 18.16 -31.95 12.41
N VAL A 249 18.39 -31.41 11.22
CA VAL A 249 17.36 -30.70 10.43
C VAL A 249 16.20 -31.63 10.13
N ASP A 250 16.47 -32.84 9.63
CA ASP A 250 15.43 -33.83 9.29
C ASP A 250 14.55 -34.15 10.51
N GLY A 251 15.16 -34.39 11.68
CA GLY A 251 14.43 -34.66 12.92
C GLY A 251 13.69 -33.46 13.51
N LEU A 252 14.14 -32.23 13.23
CA LEU A 252 13.41 -31.01 13.58
C LEU A 252 12.22 -30.79 12.64
N GLN A 253 12.37 -31.07 11.35
CA GLN A 253 11.29 -31.00 10.36
C GLN A 253 10.19 -32.02 10.64
N GLU A 254 10.55 -33.24 11.07
CA GLU A 254 9.57 -34.25 11.50
C GLU A 254 8.75 -33.76 12.70
N GLN A 255 9.40 -33.19 13.73
CA GLN A 255 8.69 -32.59 14.87
C GLN A 255 7.79 -31.42 14.47
N LEU A 256 8.20 -30.62 13.49
CA LEU A 256 7.41 -29.49 13.01
C LEU A 256 6.18 -29.98 12.24
N ALA A 257 6.34 -31.03 11.41
CA ALA A 257 5.23 -31.69 10.73
C ALA A 257 4.23 -32.33 11.70
N GLU A 258 4.69 -32.91 12.81
CA GLU A 258 3.79 -33.40 13.88
C GLU A 258 2.96 -32.27 14.50
N LEU A 259 3.59 -31.14 14.84
CA LEU A 259 2.90 -29.98 15.41
C LEU A 259 1.89 -29.36 14.42
N ASP A 260 2.28 -29.25 13.15
CA ASP A 260 1.41 -28.74 12.09
C ASP A 260 0.20 -29.68 11.90
N ALA A 261 0.39 -31.00 11.93
CA ALA A 261 -0.69 -31.98 11.86
C ALA A 261 -1.63 -31.94 13.08
N GLU A 262 -1.12 -31.65 14.28
CA GLU A 262 -1.96 -31.42 15.47
C GLU A 262 -2.81 -30.16 15.31
N GLN A 263 -2.22 -29.08 14.78
CA GLN A 263 -2.90 -27.82 14.56
C GLN A 263 -3.96 -27.92 13.45
N GLU A 264 -3.67 -28.65 12.37
CA GLU A 264 -4.63 -28.96 11.31
C GLU A 264 -5.85 -29.70 11.87
N LYS A 265 -5.64 -30.76 12.67
CA LYS A 265 -6.74 -31.49 13.35
C LYS A 265 -7.58 -30.60 14.27
N PHE A 266 -6.98 -29.60 14.92
CA PHE A 266 -7.74 -28.62 15.70
C PHE A 266 -8.67 -27.80 14.78
N TRP A 267 -8.14 -27.27 13.67
CA TRP A 267 -8.92 -26.48 12.73
C TRP A 267 -9.99 -27.29 11.98
N GLU A 268 -9.73 -28.56 11.67
CA GLU A 268 -10.75 -29.48 11.14
C GLU A 268 -11.91 -29.66 12.14
N ARG A 269 -11.61 -29.85 13.43
CA ARG A 269 -12.63 -29.94 14.48
C ARG A 269 -13.43 -28.65 14.63
N VAL A 270 -12.76 -27.50 14.57
CA VAL A 270 -13.42 -26.18 14.62
C VAL A 270 -14.34 -26.01 13.41
N SER A 271 -13.86 -26.28 12.20
CA SER A 271 -14.65 -26.19 10.98
C SER A 271 -15.87 -27.10 11.01
N ALA A 272 -15.71 -28.37 11.43
CA ALA A 272 -16.82 -29.31 11.55
C ALA A 272 -17.84 -28.88 12.61
N ALA A 273 -17.40 -28.27 13.70
CA ALA A 273 -18.29 -27.77 14.74
C ALA A 273 -19.07 -26.51 14.34
N MET A 274 -18.59 -25.78 13.33
CA MET A 274 -19.24 -24.59 12.78
C MET A 274 -20.25 -24.90 11.66
N GLU A 275 -20.24 -26.12 11.12
CA GLU A 275 -21.06 -26.50 9.97
C GLU A 275 -22.56 -26.38 10.28
N GLY A 276 -23.29 -25.64 9.42
CA GLY A 276 -24.73 -25.43 9.54
C GLY A 276 -25.16 -24.42 10.62
N LEU A 277 -24.21 -23.77 11.31
CA LEU A 277 -24.51 -22.67 12.23
C LEU A 277 -24.74 -21.36 11.48
N SER A 278 -25.49 -20.44 12.09
CA SER A 278 -25.47 -19.03 11.67
C SER A 278 -24.10 -18.42 11.95
N GLU A 279 -23.74 -17.35 11.24
CA GLU A 279 -22.45 -16.67 11.39
C GLU A 279 -22.14 -16.31 12.86
N GLU A 280 -23.08 -15.66 13.55
CA GLU A 280 -22.93 -15.30 14.98
C GLU A 280 -22.73 -16.54 15.89
N ALA A 281 -23.43 -17.64 15.60
CA ALA A 281 -23.28 -18.87 16.37
C ALA A 281 -21.96 -19.59 16.06
N ALA A 282 -21.49 -19.51 14.81
CA ALA A 282 -20.21 -20.06 14.36
C ALA A 282 -19.03 -19.32 15.00
N GLU A 283 -19.05 -17.98 15.02
CA GLU A 283 -18.03 -17.17 15.68
C GLU A 283 -17.94 -17.48 17.17
N LYS A 284 -19.09 -17.52 17.86
CA LYS A 284 -19.13 -17.88 19.27
C LYS A 284 -18.59 -19.29 19.51
N LYS A 285 -18.95 -20.25 18.65
CA LYS A 285 -18.48 -21.63 18.75
C LYS A 285 -16.97 -21.74 18.54
N GLN A 286 -16.43 -21.04 17.56
CA GLN A 286 -14.99 -20.94 17.30
C GLN A 286 -14.26 -20.38 18.52
N GLN A 287 -14.77 -19.28 19.09
CA GLN A 287 -14.16 -18.64 20.26
C GLN A 287 -14.15 -19.56 21.49
N GLU A 288 -15.25 -20.27 21.75
CA GLU A 288 -15.34 -21.26 22.83
C GLU A 288 -14.31 -22.38 22.67
N MET A 289 -14.15 -22.92 21.46
CA MET A 289 -13.19 -23.99 21.18
C MET A 289 -11.74 -23.50 21.27
N PHE A 290 -11.47 -22.28 20.78
CA PHE A 290 -10.14 -21.67 20.91
C PHE A 290 -9.78 -21.42 22.37
N GLU A 291 -10.66 -20.83 23.17
CA GLU A 291 -10.37 -20.56 24.60
C GLU A 291 -10.21 -21.87 25.39
N ALA A 292 -10.91 -22.95 25.03
CA ALA A 292 -10.75 -24.26 25.67
C ALA A 292 -9.37 -24.90 25.45
N GLU A 293 -8.73 -24.65 24.31
CA GLU A 293 -7.43 -25.22 23.95
C GLU A 293 -6.30 -24.18 23.88
N LYS A 294 -6.57 -22.94 24.30
CA LYS A 294 -5.67 -21.78 24.15
C LYS A 294 -4.28 -22.02 24.72
N GLU A 295 -4.17 -22.57 25.93
CA GLU A 295 -2.87 -22.84 26.54
C GLU A 295 -2.07 -23.88 25.74
N GLN A 296 -2.74 -24.92 25.23
CA GLN A 296 -2.11 -25.94 24.40
C GLN A 296 -1.67 -25.37 23.05
N LEU A 297 -2.52 -24.57 22.40
CA LEU A 297 -2.21 -23.90 21.13
C LEU A 297 -1.05 -22.91 21.29
N GLN A 298 -1.02 -22.16 22.39
CA GLN A 298 0.09 -21.26 22.71
C GLN A 298 1.40 -22.02 22.98
N ALA A 299 1.35 -23.09 23.76
CA ALA A 299 2.53 -23.93 24.03
C ALA A 299 3.05 -24.60 22.75
N SER A 300 2.14 -25.11 21.90
CA SER A 300 2.47 -25.65 20.58
C SER A 300 3.12 -24.59 19.69
N GLY A 301 2.53 -23.39 19.61
CA GLY A 301 3.08 -22.25 18.86
C GLY A 301 4.49 -21.85 19.33
N GLN A 302 4.73 -21.78 20.64
CA GLN A 302 6.07 -21.51 21.19
C GLN A 302 7.07 -22.62 20.87
N LYS A 303 6.66 -23.89 20.94
CA LYS A 303 7.51 -25.03 20.59
C LYS A 303 7.87 -25.00 19.10
N ARG A 304 6.87 -24.77 18.24
CA ARG A 304 7.03 -24.61 16.80
C ARG A 304 8.02 -23.49 16.48
N GLN A 305 7.87 -22.32 17.11
CA GLN A 305 8.80 -21.20 16.95
C GLN A 305 10.24 -21.58 17.28
N LYS A 306 10.48 -22.22 18.44
CA LYS A 306 11.83 -22.65 18.86
C LYS A 306 12.44 -23.72 17.95
N ILE A 307 11.63 -24.59 17.35
CA ILE A 307 12.08 -25.57 16.36
C ILE A 307 12.46 -24.85 15.06
N GLN A 308 11.61 -23.93 14.59
CA GLN A 308 11.88 -23.15 13.39
C GLN A 308 13.16 -22.32 13.51
N GLU A 309 13.39 -21.66 14.65
CA GLU A 309 14.64 -20.90 14.91
C GLU A 309 15.89 -21.79 14.80
N GLN A 310 15.81 -23.06 15.23
CA GLN A 310 16.92 -24.01 15.09
C GLN A 310 17.12 -24.48 13.66
N ILE A 311 16.03 -24.67 12.90
CA ILE A 311 16.10 -24.99 11.47
C ILE A 311 16.72 -23.80 10.73
N ASP A 312 16.22 -22.59 10.95
CA ASP A 312 16.66 -21.37 10.27
C ASP A 312 18.14 -21.05 10.51
N ALA A 313 18.69 -21.44 11.66
CA ALA A 313 20.12 -21.32 11.96
C ALA A 313 21.01 -22.24 11.10
N LEU A 314 20.45 -23.30 10.51
CA LEU A 314 21.14 -24.27 9.66
C LEU A 314 20.75 -24.12 8.19
N VAL A 315 19.46 -23.89 7.93
CA VAL A 315 18.84 -23.77 6.62
C VAL A 315 18.05 -22.46 6.62
N PRO A 316 18.66 -21.34 6.20
CA PRO A 316 18.04 -20.03 6.25
C PRO A 316 16.72 -19.98 5.47
N SER A 317 15.69 -19.43 6.09
CA SER A 317 14.38 -19.19 5.48
C SER A 317 14.36 -17.90 4.66
N GLN A 318 13.31 -17.72 3.85
CA GLN A 318 13.09 -16.47 3.13
C GLN A 318 12.96 -15.31 4.13
N GLN A 319 13.73 -14.26 3.89
CA GLN A 319 13.75 -13.04 4.67
C GLN A 319 12.86 -11.99 4.01
N ARG A 320 12.24 -11.15 4.83
CA ARG A 320 11.52 -9.94 4.42
C ARG A 320 11.83 -8.82 5.41
N VAL A 321 12.68 -7.89 5.01
CA VAL A 321 13.14 -6.79 5.89
C VAL A 321 13.05 -5.47 5.14
N SER A 322 12.63 -4.42 5.85
CA SER A 322 12.54 -3.07 5.30
C SER A 322 13.89 -2.35 5.34
N TYR A 323 14.20 -1.68 4.24
CA TYR A 323 15.37 -0.82 4.08
C TYR A 323 14.96 0.51 3.45
N VAL A 324 15.89 1.45 3.45
CA VAL A 324 15.82 2.68 2.65
C VAL A 324 16.97 2.63 1.64
N TRP A 325 16.65 2.83 0.37
CA TRP A 325 17.56 2.73 -0.77
C TRP A 325 17.71 4.10 -1.42
N LEU A 326 18.95 4.49 -1.73
CA LEU A 326 19.21 5.65 -2.58
C LEU A 326 19.45 5.15 -4.01
N TYR A 327 18.74 5.73 -4.97
CA TYR A 327 18.99 5.55 -6.39
C TYR A 327 19.53 6.86 -6.94
N GLU A 328 20.85 6.92 -7.10
CA GLU A 328 21.56 8.01 -7.76
C GLU A 328 21.17 8.05 -9.24
N ASN A 329 20.73 9.22 -9.70
CA ASN A 329 20.55 9.48 -11.10
C ASN A 329 21.92 9.73 -11.73
N LEU A 330 22.26 8.91 -12.73
CA LEU A 330 23.54 9.02 -13.44
C LEU A 330 23.35 9.70 -14.80
N GLY A 331 22.22 10.41 -14.97
CA GLY A 331 21.91 11.24 -16.12
C GLY A 331 22.99 12.29 -16.36
N ALA A 332 23.21 12.67 -17.61
CA ALA A 332 24.40 13.43 -18.00
C ALA A 332 24.57 14.76 -17.23
N ARG A 333 25.57 14.78 -16.35
CA ARG A 333 26.22 15.99 -15.81
C ARG A 333 26.69 16.94 -16.90
#